data_AF-A0A1M6L6F1-F1
#
_entry.id   AF-A0A1M6L6F1-F1
#
_cell.length_a   1.000
_cell.length_b   1.000
_cell.length_c   1.000
_cell.angle_alpha   90.00
_cell.angle_beta   90.00
_cell.angle_gamma   90.00
#
_symmetry.space_group_name_H-M   'P 1'
#
loop_
_entity.id
_entity.type
_entity.pdbx_description
1 polymer ?
#
loop_
_entity_poly.entity_id
_entity_poly.type
_entity_poly.pdbx_seq_one_letter_code
_entity_poly.pdbx_strand_id
1 'polypeptide(L)'
;MRWEIGPTRAQREATDFIKSRLQGSKKGIGRQLKECLRVISVINGKFGVGIYNLKCSHLHWYLSVYDKDHSPKTRNNHWYAVLRIIEALGKEADWKPRLSSGPWVRKNGDYSKPIEIRRPSKKATPSFRGRRQTTPTATHKNRKRR
;
A
#
# COMPACT_ATOMS: atom_id res chain seq x y z
N MET A 1 23.61 4.16 0.27
CA MET A 1 24.08 3.00 -0.52
C MET A 1 22.88 2.19 -0.99
N ARG A 2 22.53 2.29 -2.26
CA ARG A 2 21.42 1.55 -2.87
C ARG A 2 22.04 0.49 -3.79
N TRP A 3 22.17 -0.72 -3.30
CA TRP A 3 22.61 -1.86 -4.10
C TRP A 3 21.45 -2.25 -5.01
N GLU A 4 21.55 -1.98 -6.32
CA GLU A 4 20.64 -2.56 -7.32
C GLU A 4 21.11 -4.00 -7.62
N ILE A 5 20.97 -4.87 -6.62
CA ILE A 5 21.03 -6.30 -6.84
C ILE A 5 19.75 -6.63 -7.62
N GLY A 6 19.91 -7.12 -8.86
CA GLY A 6 18.80 -7.59 -9.67
C GLY A 6 17.92 -8.60 -8.89
N PRO A 7 16.68 -8.87 -9.35
CA PRO A 7 15.74 -9.68 -8.58
C PRO A 7 16.38 -11.03 -8.24
N THR A 8 16.46 -11.30 -6.92
CA THR A 8 17.01 -12.54 -6.38
C THR A 8 16.27 -13.75 -6.96
N ARG A 9 16.90 -14.92 -7.02
CA ARG A 9 16.25 -16.16 -7.50
C ARG A 9 14.91 -16.40 -6.78
N ALA A 10 14.87 -16.19 -5.47
CA ALA A 10 13.66 -16.27 -4.64
C ALA A 10 12.56 -15.29 -5.09
N GLN A 11 12.91 -14.07 -5.51
CA GLN A 11 11.93 -13.10 -6.04
C GLN A 11 11.40 -13.48 -7.42
N ARG A 12 12.21 -14.09 -8.29
CA ARG A 12 11.76 -14.57 -9.60
C ARG A 12 10.74 -15.70 -9.43
N GLU A 13 11.10 -16.71 -8.64
CA GLU A 13 10.22 -17.82 -8.30
C GLU A 13 8.92 -17.34 -7.64
N ALA A 14 9.03 -16.40 -6.69
CA ALA A 14 7.86 -15.79 -6.06
C ALA A 14 7.00 -14.97 -7.05
N THR A 15 7.62 -14.33 -8.03
CA THR A 15 6.91 -13.52 -9.02
C THR A 15 5.94 -14.38 -9.82
N ASP A 16 6.44 -15.45 -10.42
CA ASP A 16 5.63 -16.33 -11.25
C ASP A 16 4.55 -17.04 -10.42
N PHE A 17 4.92 -17.47 -9.20
CA PHE A 17 4.01 -18.15 -8.29
C PHE A 17 2.84 -17.28 -7.81
N ILE A 18 3.12 -16.03 -7.41
CA ILE A 18 2.07 -15.14 -6.87
C ILE A 18 1.24 -14.57 -8.00
N LYS A 19 1.88 -14.16 -9.11
CA LYS A 19 1.18 -13.54 -10.24
C LYS A 19 0.13 -14.44 -10.86
N SER A 20 0.34 -15.77 -10.86
CA SER A 20 -0.64 -16.74 -11.36
C SER A 20 -1.87 -16.91 -10.46
N ARG A 21 -1.83 -16.43 -9.21
CA ARG A 21 -2.90 -16.60 -8.21
C ARG A 21 -3.64 -15.32 -7.85
N LEU A 22 -3.03 -14.16 -8.09
CA LEU A 22 -3.68 -12.87 -7.84
C LEU A 22 -4.78 -12.60 -8.87
N GLN A 23 -5.96 -12.22 -8.37
CA GLN A 23 -7.09 -11.79 -9.19
C GLN A 23 -7.25 -10.27 -9.19
N GLY A 24 -7.75 -9.72 -10.30
CA GLY A 24 -8.12 -8.30 -10.42
C GLY A 24 -7.44 -7.58 -11.58
N SER A 25 -7.43 -6.24 -11.52
CA SER A 25 -6.87 -5.41 -12.60
C SER A 25 -5.34 -5.50 -12.65
N LYS A 26 -4.75 -5.38 -13.86
CA LYS A 26 -3.29 -5.42 -14.08
C LYS A 26 -2.53 -4.44 -13.18
N LYS A 27 -3.03 -3.21 -13.02
CA LYS A 27 -2.44 -2.18 -12.14
C LYS A 27 -2.52 -2.58 -10.66
N GLY A 28 -3.64 -3.17 -10.25
CA GLY A 28 -3.82 -3.72 -8.91
C GLY A 28 -2.79 -4.82 -8.64
N ILE A 29 -2.79 -5.85 -9.48
CA ILE A 29 -1.87 -7.00 -9.39
C ILE A 29 -0.42 -6.54 -9.29
N GLY A 30 0.03 -5.60 -10.13
CA GLY A 30 1.41 -5.10 -10.09
C GLY A 30 1.80 -4.48 -8.75
N ARG A 31 0.90 -3.69 -8.13
CA ARG A 31 1.13 -3.12 -6.80
C ARG A 31 1.15 -4.21 -5.73
N GLN A 32 0.19 -5.13 -5.76
CA GLN A 32 0.10 -6.22 -4.79
C GLN A 32 1.34 -7.10 -4.83
N LEU A 33 1.77 -7.47 -6.03
CA LEU A 33 2.97 -8.26 -6.28
C LEU A 33 4.21 -7.56 -5.72
N LYS A 34 4.38 -6.25 -5.99
CA LYS A 34 5.53 -5.49 -5.49
C LYS A 34 5.66 -5.54 -3.97
N GLU A 35 4.54 -5.41 -3.26
CA GLU A 35 4.55 -5.51 -1.80
C GLU A 35 4.88 -6.93 -1.32
N CYS A 36 4.33 -7.97 -1.98
CA CYS A 36 4.65 -9.36 -1.63
C CYS A 36 6.15 -9.67 -1.85
N LEU A 37 6.72 -9.22 -2.97
CA LEU A 37 8.14 -9.40 -3.28
C LEU A 37 9.04 -8.67 -2.29
N ARG A 38 8.61 -7.53 -1.74
CA ARG A 38 9.35 -6.84 -0.68
C ARG A 38 9.41 -7.69 0.60
N VAL A 39 8.28 -8.26 1.03
CA VAL A 39 8.23 -9.16 2.20
C VAL A 39 9.15 -10.36 1.98
N ILE A 40 9.03 -11.03 0.83
CA ILE A 40 9.83 -12.22 0.49
C ILE A 40 11.31 -11.88 0.42
N SER A 41 11.68 -10.72 -0.14
CA SER A 41 13.08 -10.29 -0.19
C SER A 41 13.71 -10.16 1.19
N VAL A 42 12.98 -9.59 2.14
CA VAL A 42 13.46 -9.40 3.52
C VAL A 42 13.60 -10.74 4.23
N ILE A 43 12.60 -11.62 4.09
CA ILE A 43 12.63 -12.97 4.66
C ILE A 43 13.79 -13.78 4.07
N ASN A 44 13.96 -13.74 2.75
CA ASN A 44 15.06 -14.42 2.08
C ASN A 44 16.42 -13.85 2.52
N GLY A 45 16.55 -12.53 2.65
CA GLY A 45 17.78 -11.92 3.15
C GLY A 45 18.14 -12.34 4.58
N LYS A 46 17.15 -12.62 5.42
CA LYS A 46 17.37 -13.05 6.81
C LYS A 46 17.61 -14.56 6.96
N PHE A 47 16.86 -15.39 6.24
CA PHE A 47 16.78 -16.84 6.47
C PHE A 47 17.26 -17.68 5.27
N GLY A 48 17.52 -17.08 4.11
CA GLY A 48 17.90 -17.81 2.88
C GLY A 48 16.77 -18.67 2.31
N VAL A 49 15.50 -18.37 2.62
CA VAL A 49 14.35 -19.17 2.20
C VAL A 49 13.56 -18.51 1.07
N GLY A 50 13.24 -19.31 0.06
CA GLY A 50 12.31 -18.96 -1.02
C GLY A 50 10.83 -19.16 -0.66
N ILE A 51 9.94 -18.82 -1.59
CA ILE A 51 8.48 -18.86 -1.38
C ILE A 51 7.95 -20.25 -1.01
N TYR A 52 8.51 -21.31 -1.60
CA TYR A 52 8.07 -22.69 -1.36
C TYR A 52 8.47 -23.20 0.03
N ASN A 53 9.58 -22.70 0.57
CA ASN A 53 10.12 -23.08 1.88
C ASN A 53 9.68 -22.14 3.01
N LEU A 54 8.75 -21.23 2.71
CA LEU A 54 8.25 -20.27 3.67
C LEU A 54 7.46 -20.99 4.77
N LYS A 55 7.57 -20.51 6.01
CA LYS A 55 6.89 -21.04 7.20
C LYS A 55 6.16 -19.91 7.91
N CYS A 56 5.13 -20.25 8.68
CA CYS A 56 4.37 -19.29 9.48
C CYS A 56 5.28 -18.46 10.42
N SER A 57 6.31 -19.09 11.01
CA SER A 57 7.29 -18.41 11.88
C SER A 57 8.08 -17.31 11.16
N HIS A 58 8.40 -17.48 9.87
CA HIS A 58 9.11 -16.46 9.09
C HIS A 58 8.25 -15.21 8.88
N LEU A 59 6.97 -15.40 8.57
CA LEU A 59 6.00 -14.31 8.44
C LEU A 59 5.75 -13.61 9.78
N HIS A 60 5.66 -14.39 10.87
CA HIS A 60 5.54 -13.85 12.21
C HIS A 60 6.75 -12.98 12.57
N TRP A 61 7.96 -13.47 12.35
CA TRP A 61 9.19 -12.70 12.57
C TRP A 61 9.20 -11.40 11.74
N TYR A 62 8.79 -11.45 10.47
CA TYR A 62 8.74 -10.26 9.62
C TYR A 62 7.82 -9.19 10.22
N LEU A 63 6.63 -9.59 10.66
CA LEU A 63 5.65 -8.66 11.23
C LEU A 63 6.04 -8.15 12.63
N SER A 64 6.69 -8.99 13.44
CA SER A 64 7.04 -8.63 14.83
C SER A 64 8.35 -7.87 14.97
N VAL A 65 9.34 -8.19 14.13
CA VAL A 65 10.70 -7.62 14.24
C VAL A 65 10.93 -6.57 13.17
N TYR A 66 10.73 -6.92 11.89
CA TYR A 66 11.06 -6.01 10.79
C TYR A 66 10.02 -4.89 10.63
N ASP A 67 8.74 -5.20 10.80
CA ASP A 67 7.65 -4.26 10.56
C ASP A 67 7.36 -3.34 11.76
N LYS A 68 8.00 -3.56 12.91
CA LYS A 68 7.73 -2.86 14.18
C LYS A 68 7.86 -1.33 14.05
N ASP A 69 8.93 -0.86 13.42
CA ASP A 69 9.30 0.56 13.36
C ASP A 69 8.70 1.29 12.14
N HIS A 70 7.91 0.58 11.34
CA HIS A 70 7.25 1.18 10.19
C HIS A 70 5.98 1.95 10.60
N SER A 71 5.63 2.96 9.79
CA SER A 71 4.38 3.71 10.01
C SER A 71 3.16 2.78 10.00
N PRO A 72 2.06 3.10 10.73
CA PRO A 72 0.85 2.28 10.76
C PRO A 72 0.29 1.94 9.37
N LYS A 73 0.39 2.89 8.42
CA LYS A 73 0.00 2.68 7.03
C LYS A 73 0.84 1.61 6.35
N THR A 74 2.15 1.70 6.53
CA THR A 74 3.10 0.77 5.92
C THR A 74 2.92 -0.62 6.51
N ARG A 75 2.77 -0.73 7.83
CA ARG A 75 2.48 -2.00 8.50
C ARG A 75 1.22 -2.67 7.99
N ASN A 76 0.17 -1.89 7.76
CA ASN A 76 -1.07 -2.44 7.19
C ASN A 76 -0.89 -2.94 5.74
N ASN A 77 -0.14 -2.20 4.92
CA ASN A 77 0.16 -2.69 3.56
C ASN A 77 0.97 -4.00 3.61
N HIS A 78 1.94 -4.09 4.51
CA HIS A 78 2.73 -5.29 4.74
C HIS A 78 1.88 -6.45 5.25
N TRP A 79 0.94 -6.20 6.16
CA TRP A 79 -0.03 -7.20 6.61
C TRP A 79 -0.89 -7.74 5.45
N TYR A 80 -1.45 -6.87 4.61
CA TYR A 80 -2.18 -7.31 3.41
C TYR A 80 -1.30 -8.07 2.41
N ALA A 81 -0.02 -7.72 2.31
CA ALA A 81 0.92 -8.48 1.48
C ALA A 81 1.16 -9.88 2.05
N VAL A 82 1.32 -10.01 3.38
CA VAL A 82 1.42 -11.30 4.07
C VAL A 82 0.15 -12.13 3.85
N LEU A 83 -1.04 -11.55 3.98
CA LEU A 83 -2.30 -12.26 3.72
C LEU A 83 -2.35 -12.83 2.29
N ARG A 84 -1.96 -12.06 1.28
CA ARG A 84 -1.91 -12.54 -0.12
C ARG A 84 -0.88 -13.64 -0.34
N ILE A 85 0.25 -13.59 0.37
CA ILE A 85 1.25 -14.68 0.31
C ILE A 85 0.63 -15.95 0.89
N ILE A 86 -0.09 -15.85 2.01
CA ILE A 86 -0.74 -17.00 2.65
C ILE A 86 -1.85 -17.57 1.75
N GLU A 87 -2.68 -16.71 1.16
CA GLU A 87 -3.69 -17.05 0.16
C GLU A 87 -3.07 -17.80 -1.02
N ALA A 88 -1.99 -17.23 -1.59
CA ALA A 88 -1.28 -17.85 -2.70
C ALA A 88 -0.66 -19.22 -2.32
N LEU A 89 -0.27 -19.41 -1.07
CA LEU A 89 0.23 -20.69 -0.56
C LEU A 89 -0.89 -21.69 -0.23
N GLY A 90 -2.16 -21.28 -0.22
CA GLY A 90 -3.29 -22.12 0.20
C GLY A 90 -3.25 -22.49 1.69
N LYS A 91 -2.60 -21.68 2.53
CA LYS A 91 -2.38 -21.98 3.96
C LYS A 91 -3.20 -21.09 4.91
N GLU A 92 -4.26 -20.47 4.40
CA GLU A 92 -5.06 -19.50 5.16
C GLU A 92 -5.66 -20.06 6.43
N ALA A 93 -6.25 -21.26 6.35
CA ALA A 93 -6.93 -21.90 7.47
C ALA A 93 -6.00 -22.15 8.67
N ASP A 94 -4.75 -22.53 8.42
CA ASP A 94 -3.77 -22.82 9.48
C ASP A 94 -2.98 -21.58 9.91
N TRP A 95 -2.55 -20.74 8.97
CA TRP A 95 -1.60 -19.66 9.27
C TRP A 95 -2.26 -18.36 9.70
N LYS A 96 -3.45 -18.05 9.17
CA LYS A 96 -4.14 -16.79 9.50
C LYS A 96 -4.47 -16.72 11.00
N PRO A 97 -5.05 -17.74 11.67
CA PRO A 97 -5.31 -17.68 13.10
C PRO A 97 -4.04 -17.47 13.95
N ARG A 98 -2.92 -18.07 13.54
CA ARG A 98 -1.63 -17.97 14.24
C ARG A 98 -0.96 -16.60 14.11
N LEU A 99 -1.20 -15.91 12.99
CA LEU A 99 -0.67 -14.58 12.72
C LEU A 99 -1.63 -13.47 13.17
N SER A 100 -2.89 -13.80 13.43
CA SER A 100 -3.93 -12.85 13.82
C SER A 100 -3.82 -12.33 15.25
N SER A 101 -2.97 -12.91 16.09
CA SER A 101 -2.80 -12.54 17.51
C SER A 101 -1.80 -11.41 17.78
N GLY A 102 -1.18 -10.84 16.74
CA GLY A 102 -0.12 -9.83 16.89
C GLY A 102 -0.58 -8.36 16.92
N PRO A 103 0.28 -7.42 17.36
CA PRO A 103 0.00 -5.98 17.44
C PRO A 103 -0.20 -5.28 16.08
N TRP A 104 0.05 -5.99 14.97
CA TRP A 104 -0.28 -5.56 13.61
C TRP A 104 -1.74 -5.82 13.24
N VAL A 105 -2.48 -6.60 14.03
CA VAL A 105 -3.91 -6.83 13.86
C VAL A 105 -4.71 -5.79 14.65
N ARG A 106 -5.75 -5.24 14.02
CA ARG A 106 -6.66 -4.30 14.68
C ARG A 106 -7.40 -5.04 15.80
N LYS A 107 -7.52 -4.41 16.97
CA LYS A 107 -8.26 -4.95 18.13
C LYS A 107 -9.70 -5.40 17.81
N ASN A 108 -10.31 -4.85 16.77
CA ASN A 108 -11.70 -5.16 16.40
C ASN A 108 -11.85 -6.36 15.45
N GLY A 109 -10.76 -7.03 15.05
CA GLY A 109 -10.82 -8.22 14.18
C GLY A 109 -11.38 -7.98 12.77
N ASP A 110 -11.71 -6.73 12.42
CA ASP A 110 -12.38 -6.41 11.17
C ASP A 110 -11.36 -6.22 10.03
N TYR A 111 -11.15 -7.29 9.26
CA TYR A 111 -10.20 -7.38 8.14
C TYR A 111 -10.71 -6.70 6.85
N SER A 112 -12.00 -6.34 6.83
CA SER A 112 -12.74 -5.94 5.62
C SER A 112 -12.53 -4.48 5.23
N LYS A 113 -12.13 -3.60 6.17
CA LYS A 113 -12.06 -2.16 5.96
C LYS A 113 -10.61 -1.66 6.00
N PRO A 114 -10.15 -0.91 4.98
CA PRO A 114 -8.89 -0.19 5.03
C PRO A 114 -8.79 0.60 6.34
N ILE A 115 -7.59 0.76 6.90
CA ILE A 115 -7.40 1.77 7.94
C ILE A 115 -7.76 3.10 7.28
N GLU A 116 -8.91 3.67 7.66
CA GLU A 116 -9.14 5.10 7.57
C GLU A 116 -8.03 5.75 8.38
N ILE A 117 -6.88 5.92 7.75
CA ILE A 117 -6.01 7.02 8.09
C ILE A 117 -6.92 8.18 7.80
N ARG A 118 -7.48 8.77 8.85
CA ARG A 118 -8.01 10.12 8.78
C ARG A 118 -6.87 10.93 8.17
N ARG A 119 -6.86 11.05 6.84
CA ARG A 119 -6.13 12.12 6.17
C ARG A 119 -6.67 13.33 6.92
N PRO A 120 -5.84 14.17 7.56
CA PRO A 120 -6.31 15.48 7.94
C PRO A 120 -6.97 16.00 6.67
N SER A 121 -8.29 16.22 6.72
CA SER A 121 -8.99 16.70 5.54
C SER A 121 -8.19 17.91 5.14
N LYS A 122 -7.73 17.95 3.88
CA LYS A 122 -7.25 19.22 3.35
C LYS A 122 -8.45 20.11 3.53
N LYS A 123 -8.45 20.96 4.57
CA LYS A 123 -9.39 22.07 4.69
C LYS A 123 -9.36 22.67 3.29
N ALA A 124 -10.48 22.60 2.60
CA ALA A 124 -10.57 23.08 1.24
C ALA A 124 -9.99 24.50 1.27
N THR A 125 -8.81 24.67 0.68
CA THR A 125 -8.30 26.02 0.46
C THR A 125 -9.38 26.65 -0.40
N PRO A 126 -10.05 27.73 0.04
CA PRO A 126 -11.07 28.36 -0.77
C PRO A 126 -10.41 28.69 -2.10
N SER A 127 -10.89 28.02 -3.15
CA SER A 127 -10.50 28.32 -4.52
C SER A 127 -10.92 29.76 -4.75
N PHE A 128 -9.97 30.69 -4.62
CA PHE A 128 -10.15 32.08 -5.01
C PHE A 128 -10.20 32.10 -6.54
N ARG A 129 -11.35 31.67 -7.08
CA ARG A 129 -11.70 31.85 -8.49
C ARG A 129 -11.84 33.35 -8.66
N GLY A 130 -10.82 33.95 -9.27
CA GLY A 130 -10.76 35.37 -9.58
C GLY A 130 -12.09 35.83 -10.18
N ARG A 131 -12.82 36.61 -9.39
CA ARG A 131 -13.97 37.38 -9.84
C ARG A 131 -13.43 38.39 -10.84
N ARG A 132 -13.63 38.15 -12.13
CA ARG A 132 -13.41 39.17 -13.17
C ARG A 132 -14.23 40.38 -12.75
N GLN A 133 -13.57 41.47 -12.39
CA GLN A 133 -14.23 42.77 -12.30
C GLN A 133 -14.62 43.14 -13.72
N THR A 134 -15.90 43.03 -14.04
CA THR A 134 -16.47 43.70 -15.20
C THR A 134 -16.44 45.20 -14.89
N THR A 135 -15.54 45.92 -15.54
CA THR A 135 -15.54 47.38 -15.56
C THR A 135 -16.87 47.87 -16.15
N PRO A 136 -17.62 48.75 -15.49
CA PRO A 136 -18.78 49.39 -16.11
C PRO A 136 -18.28 50.38 -17.16
N THR A 137 -18.67 50.15 -18.42
CA THR A 137 -18.51 51.11 -19.52
C THR A 137 -19.27 52.38 -19.17
N ALA A 138 -18.53 53.43 -18.80
CA ALA A 138 -19.08 54.75 -18.56
C ALA A 138 -19.56 55.37 -19.88
N THR A 139 -20.87 55.39 -20.06
CA THR A 139 -21.56 56.22 -21.05
C THR A 139 -21.32 57.69 -20.73
N HIS A 140 -20.35 58.33 -21.38
CA HIS A 140 -20.19 59.79 -21.30
C HIS A 140 -20.89 60.46 -22.50
N LYS A 141 -22.05 61.06 -22.22
CA LYS A 141 -22.69 62.07 -23.06
C LYS A 141 -21.99 63.41 -22.84
N ASN A 142 -21.51 64.07 -23.89
CA ASN A 142 -21.36 65.54 -23.95
C ASN A 142 -21.25 65.99 -25.41
N ARG A 143 -22.33 66.37 -26.11
CA ARG A 143 -22.98 67.69 -26.15
C ARG A 143 -22.02 68.91 -26.22
N LYS A 144 -21.89 69.40 -27.47
CA LYS A 144 -22.06 70.81 -27.91
C LYS A 144 -20.93 71.81 -27.59
N ARG A 145 -20.34 72.37 -28.67
CA ARG A 145 -20.46 73.79 -29.12
C ARG A 145 -19.19 74.22 -29.87
N ARG A 146 -19.34 74.54 -31.15
CA ARG A 146 -18.96 75.84 -31.73
C ARG A 146 -19.71 76.01 -33.05
#